data_AF-A0A419I6G4-F1
#
_entry.id   AF-A0A419I6G4-F1
#
_cell.length_a   1.000
_cell.length_b   1.000
_cell.length_c   1.000
_cell.angle_alpha   90.00
_cell.angle_beta   90.00
_cell.angle_gamma   90.00
#
_symmetry.space_group_name_H-M   'P 1'
#
loop_
_entity.id
_entity.type
_entity.pdbx_description
1 polymer ?
#
loop_
_entity_poly.entity_id
_entity_poly.type
_entity_poly.pdbx_seq_one_letter_code
_entity_poly.pdbx_strand_id
1 'polypeptide(L)'
;MTERPIIDAGPSLTFLSINQQRLLIGVLGRLSVPETVEDEVLRKSAQDRRFRTVEPTWRRLTPKWLQVLSDDPTPDLAAVIERITRLPLPQRMQQSQDLGELMVVAHAVVGAESGKTMRVLIDDGRGAQLATAEAGRLDRLRRQGKPVGRIELVSTLTVFELAARKGLVSDRAAMRDLYRRMRDVDDGLPPVERTRLLSKTLWTQPSLQP
;
A
#
# COMPACT_ATOMS: atom_id res chain seq x y z
N MET A 1 8.40 4.76 -16.11
CA MET A 1 9.06 4.84 -14.79
C MET A 1 8.04 4.46 -13.73
N THR A 2 8.43 3.64 -12.74
CA THR A 2 7.57 3.31 -11.59
C THR A 2 7.80 4.36 -10.51
N GLU A 3 6.73 4.95 -10.00
CA GLU A 3 6.81 5.91 -8.90
C GLU A 3 6.87 5.23 -7.54
N ARG A 4 7.12 6.03 -6.50
CA ARG A 4 6.99 5.59 -5.12
C ARG A 4 5.62 4.94 -4.91
N PRO A 5 5.56 3.68 -4.43
CA PRO A 5 4.30 3.05 -4.11
C PRO A 5 3.57 3.82 -3.02
N ILE A 6 2.26 3.96 -3.16
CA ILE A 6 1.40 4.61 -2.17
C ILE A 6 0.92 3.55 -1.19
N ILE A 7 1.10 3.79 0.11
CA ILE A 7 0.72 2.87 1.18
C ILE A 7 -0.48 3.41 1.97
N ASP A 8 -1.38 2.50 2.35
CA ASP A 8 -2.53 2.76 3.20
C ASP A 8 -2.22 2.68 4.71
N ALA A 9 -3.14 3.14 5.57
CA ALA A 9 -2.97 3.20 7.01
C ALA A 9 -2.80 1.81 7.64
N GLY A 10 -3.58 0.82 7.21
CA GLY A 10 -3.54 -0.54 7.76
C GLY A 10 -2.15 -1.16 7.64
N PRO A 11 -1.65 -1.42 6.40
CA PRO A 11 -0.31 -1.96 6.19
C PRO A 11 0.78 -1.11 6.84
N SER A 12 0.64 0.22 6.85
CA SER A 12 1.57 1.12 7.53
C SER A 12 1.69 0.80 9.02
N LEU A 13 0.56 0.73 9.74
CA LEU A 13 0.55 0.41 11.18
C LEU A 13 1.12 -0.98 11.44
N THR A 14 0.72 -1.97 10.63
CA THR A 14 1.12 -3.35 10.84
C THR A 14 2.61 -3.55 10.62
N PHE A 15 3.17 -3.16 9.47
CA PHE A 15 4.60 -3.33 9.19
C PHE A 15 5.49 -2.55 10.17
N LEU A 16 5.10 -1.33 10.53
CA LEU A 16 5.91 -0.49 11.41
C LEU A 16 5.85 -0.95 12.87
N SER A 17 4.71 -1.44 13.34
CA SER A 17 4.56 -1.91 14.73
C SER A 17 5.46 -3.11 15.06
N ILE A 18 5.69 -4.01 14.09
CA ILE A 18 6.55 -5.19 14.24
C ILE A 18 7.98 -4.98 13.70
N ASN A 19 8.39 -3.72 13.52
CA ASN A 19 9.72 -3.30 13.05
C ASN A 19 10.13 -3.92 11.70
N GLN A 20 9.19 -4.02 10.75
CA GLN A 20 9.41 -4.59 9.41
C GLN A 20 9.48 -3.52 8.31
N GLN A 21 9.71 -2.25 8.65
CA GLN A 21 9.92 -1.15 7.69
C GLN A 21 11.03 -1.44 6.68
N ARG A 22 12.12 -2.09 7.11
CA ARG A 22 13.25 -2.41 6.22
C ARG A 22 12.87 -3.48 5.20
N LEU A 23 12.06 -4.45 5.60
CA LEU A 23 11.53 -5.48 4.71
C LEU A 23 10.62 -4.84 3.65
N LEU A 24 9.67 -4.02 4.10
CA LEU A 24 8.73 -3.31 3.25
C LEU A 24 9.46 -2.44 2.21
N ILE A 25 10.42 -1.62 2.65
CA ILE A 25 11.24 -0.77 1.78
C ILE A 25 12.15 -1.62 0.87
N GLY A 26 12.70 -2.74 1.36
CA GLY A 26 13.52 -3.64 0.55
C GLY A 26 12.74 -4.30 -0.60
N VAL A 27 11.44 -4.51 -0.39
CA VAL A 27 10.54 -5.06 -1.41
C VAL A 27 10.06 -3.99 -2.38
N LEU A 28 9.52 -2.88 -1.86
CA LEU A 28 8.77 -1.88 -2.62
C LEU A 28 9.59 -0.65 -3.02
N GLY A 29 10.72 -0.40 -2.37
CA GLY A 29 11.50 0.82 -2.51
C GLY A 29 11.00 1.94 -1.58
N ARG A 30 11.26 3.19 -1.96
CA ARG A 30 10.76 4.37 -1.25
C ARG A 30 9.25 4.47 -1.43
N LEU A 31 8.55 4.82 -0.37
CA LEU A 31 7.09 4.86 -0.31
C LEU A 31 6.58 6.29 -0.34
N SER A 32 5.29 6.44 -0.60
CA SER A 32 4.52 7.65 -0.40
C SER A 32 3.21 7.36 0.33
N VAL A 33 2.62 8.39 0.94
CA VAL A 33 1.39 8.27 1.72
C VAL A 33 0.62 9.59 1.69
N PRO A 34 -0.72 9.60 1.55
CA PRO A 34 -1.51 10.82 1.68
C PRO A 34 -1.46 11.43 3.10
N GLU A 35 -1.63 12.74 3.23
CA GLU A 35 -1.71 13.44 4.53
C GLU A 35 -2.78 12.84 5.45
N THR A 36 -3.98 12.58 4.92
CA THR A 36 -5.07 11.97 5.68
C THR A 36 -4.68 10.62 6.28
N VAL A 37 -3.89 9.83 5.54
CA VAL A 37 -3.40 8.52 6.01
C VAL A 37 -2.30 8.69 7.05
N GLU A 38 -1.40 9.67 6.88
CA GLU A 38 -0.41 10.01 7.90
C GLU A 38 -1.10 10.38 9.22
N ASP A 39 -2.09 11.27 9.17
CA ASP A 39 -2.86 11.69 10.34
C ASP A 39 -3.53 10.50 11.03
N GLU A 40 -4.12 9.59 10.25
CA GLU A 40 -4.72 8.38 10.78
C GLU A 40 -3.71 7.46 11.46
N VAL A 41 -2.54 7.23 10.82
CA VAL A 41 -1.47 6.41 11.37
C VAL A 41 -0.94 6.98 12.68
N LEU A 42 -0.64 8.29 12.70
CA LEU A 42 -0.13 8.97 13.90
C LEU A 42 -1.17 8.96 15.02
N ARG A 43 -2.44 9.26 14.71
CA ARG A 43 -3.55 9.19 15.68
C ARG A 43 -3.71 7.79 16.26
N LYS A 44 -3.75 6.75 15.44
CA LYS A 44 -3.87 5.35 15.90
C LYS A 44 -2.65 4.93 16.73
N SER A 45 -1.45 5.38 16.36
CA SER A 45 -0.22 5.10 17.13
C SER A 45 -0.22 5.69 18.54
N ALA A 46 -0.87 6.84 18.73
CA ALA A 46 -1.02 7.48 20.03
C ALA A 46 -2.11 6.83 20.90
N GLN A 47 -3.13 6.22 20.28
CA GLN A 47 -4.31 5.69 20.98
C GLN A 47 -4.21 4.19 21.28
N ASP A 48 -3.59 3.40 20.41
CA ASP A 48 -3.47 1.95 20.56
C ASP A 48 -2.04 1.54 20.96
N ARG A 49 -1.92 0.88 22.12
CA ARG A 49 -0.64 0.41 22.66
C ARG A 49 0.11 -0.52 21.71
N ARG A 50 -0.60 -1.26 20.83
CA ARG A 50 0.01 -2.12 19.80
C ARG A 50 0.84 -1.33 18.80
N PHE A 51 0.46 -0.08 18.54
CA PHE A 51 1.06 0.78 17.51
C PHE A 51 1.98 1.88 18.06
N ARG A 52 2.26 1.90 19.37
CA ARG A 52 3.09 2.94 20.01
C ARG A 52 4.49 3.14 19.41
N THR A 53 5.03 2.12 18.73
CA THR A 53 6.36 2.17 18.09
C THR A 53 6.32 2.77 16.70
N VAL A 54 5.12 2.98 16.14
CA VAL A 54 4.91 3.43 14.76
C VAL A 54 5.35 4.89 14.61
N GLU A 55 4.86 5.83 15.42
CA GLU A 55 5.20 7.25 15.29
C GLU A 55 6.72 7.53 15.36
N PRO A 56 7.49 7.01 16.33
CA PRO A 56 8.95 7.20 16.35
C PRO A 56 9.64 6.63 15.11
N THR A 57 9.12 5.54 14.55
CA THR A 57 9.65 4.93 13.33
C THR A 57 9.29 5.79 12.11
N TRP A 58 8.04 6.25 12.03
CA TRP A 58 7.51 7.11 10.98
C TRP A 58 8.37 8.37 10.79
N ARG A 59 8.63 9.08 11.90
CA ARG A 59 9.46 10.30 11.91
C ARG A 59 10.90 10.06 11.39
N ARG A 60 11.43 8.84 11.51
CA ARG A 60 12.78 8.49 10.98
C ARG A 60 12.75 8.15 9.49
N LEU A 61 11.59 7.75 8.96
CA LEU A 61 11.41 7.41 7.54
C LEU A 61 11.13 8.67 6.72
N THR A 62 10.38 9.63 7.27
CA THR A 62 10.01 10.87 6.58
C THR A 62 11.16 11.89 6.59
N PRO A 63 11.43 12.63 5.49
CA PRO A 63 10.83 12.52 4.16
C PRO A 63 11.60 11.58 3.19
N LYS A 64 12.71 10.98 3.66
CA LYS A 64 13.68 10.30 2.79
C LYS A 64 13.17 8.99 2.21
N TRP A 65 12.55 8.16 3.05
CA TRP A 65 12.06 6.83 2.71
C TRP A 65 10.54 6.77 2.53
N LEU A 66 9.84 7.69 3.18
CA LEU A 66 8.40 7.88 3.09
C LEU A 66 8.13 9.34 2.75
N GLN A 67 7.42 9.60 1.66
CA GLN A 67 6.99 10.95 1.27
C GLN A 67 5.51 11.14 1.56
N VAL A 68 5.18 12.22 2.25
CA VAL A 68 3.79 12.64 2.44
C VAL A 68 3.33 13.36 1.16
N LEU A 69 2.18 12.96 0.64
CA LEU A 69 1.50 13.56 -0.50
C LEU A 69 0.42 14.48 0.02
N SER A 70 0.41 15.73 -0.45
CA SER A 70 -0.57 16.72 -0.01
C SER A 70 -1.97 16.36 -0.50
N ASP A 71 -2.95 16.45 0.40
CA ASP A 71 -4.37 16.29 0.08
C ASP A 71 -5.04 17.62 -0.30
N ASP A 72 -4.24 18.69 -0.45
CA ASP A 72 -4.71 19.99 -0.88
C ASP A 72 -5.46 19.90 -2.23
N PRO A 73 -6.57 20.63 -2.39
CA PRO A 73 -7.34 20.62 -3.62
C PRO A 73 -6.51 21.05 -4.84
N THR A 74 -6.23 20.09 -5.72
CA THR A 74 -5.75 20.34 -7.08
C THR A 74 -6.84 20.00 -8.09
N PRO A 75 -6.82 20.58 -9.31
CA PRO A 75 -7.80 20.25 -10.35
C PRO A 75 -7.86 18.74 -10.64
N ASP A 76 -6.69 18.08 -10.70
CA ASP A 76 -6.60 16.64 -10.99
C ASP A 76 -7.18 15.81 -9.84
N LEU A 77 -6.78 16.09 -8.59
CA LEU A 77 -7.30 15.37 -7.43
C LEU A 77 -8.81 15.59 -7.27
N ALA A 78 -9.29 16.82 -7.44
CA ALA A 78 -10.70 17.14 -7.38
C ALA A 78 -11.51 16.38 -8.45
N ALA A 79 -11.04 16.34 -9.70
CA ALA A 79 -11.70 15.61 -10.78
C ALA A 79 -11.77 14.10 -10.52
N VAL A 80 -10.74 13.51 -9.93
CA VAL A 80 -10.74 12.09 -9.55
C VAL A 80 -11.74 11.83 -8.42
N ILE A 81 -11.72 12.65 -7.38
CA ILE A 81 -12.58 12.49 -6.21
C ILE A 81 -14.05 12.68 -6.58
N GLU A 82 -14.37 13.71 -7.37
CA GLU A 82 -15.73 13.97 -7.84
C GLU A 82 -16.22 12.83 -8.73
N ARG A 83 -15.38 12.28 -9.61
CA ARG A 83 -15.74 11.13 -10.43
C ARG A 83 -16.06 9.88 -9.59
N ILE A 84 -15.24 9.60 -8.57
CA ILE A 84 -15.40 8.40 -7.74
C ILE A 84 -16.60 8.53 -6.81
N THR A 85 -16.77 9.70 -6.19
CA THR A 85 -17.74 9.89 -5.09
C THR A 85 -19.02 10.61 -5.50
N ARG A 86 -19.01 11.27 -6.67
CA ARG A 86 -20.04 12.22 -7.13
C ARG A 86 -20.23 13.42 -6.20
N LEU A 87 -19.22 13.74 -5.39
CA LEU A 87 -19.20 14.89 -4.49
C LEU A 87 -17.98 15.76 -4.79
N PRO A 88 -18.12 17.10 -4.73
CA PRO A 88 -16.99 18.01 -4.76
C PRO A 88 -15.98 17.69 -3.65
N LEU A 89 -14.69 17.78 -3.96
CA LEU A 89 -13.60 17.47 -3.01
C LEU A 89 -13.78 18.15 -1.62
N PRO A 90 -14.08 19.46 -1.51
CA PRO A 90 -14.26 20.10 -0.21
C PRO A 90 -15.39 19.47 0.63
N GLN A 91 -16.47 19.01 -0.01
CA GLN A 91 -17.57 18.33 0.67
C GLN A 91 -17.16 16.91 1.09
N ARG A 92 -16.41 16.22 0.23
CA ARG A 92 -15.92 14.88 0.53
C ARG A 92 -14.92 14.88 1.70
N MET A 93 -14.07 15.89 1.82
CA MET A 93 -13.11 16.07 2.92
C MET A 93 -13.79 16.21 4.29
N GLN A 94 -15.06 16.65 4.34
CA GLN A 94 -15.82 16.75 5.59
C GLN A 94 -16.32 15.39 6.10
N GLN A 95 -16.25 14.35 5.27
CA GLN A 95 -16.68 13.00 5.61
C GLN A 95 -15.45 12.14 5.93
N SER A 96 -15.27 11.75 7.19
CA SER A 96 -14.11 10.96 7.60
C SER A 96 -14.18 9.49 7.17
N GLN A 97 -15.37 8.98 6.90
CA GLN A 97 -15.56 7.58 6.50
C GLN A 97 -14.82 7.29 5.20
N ASP A 98 -13.93 6.28 5.24
CA ASP A 98 -13.15 5.76 4.11
C ASP A 98 -12.33 6.83 3.36
N LEU A 99 -12.03 7.97 4.01
CA LEU A 99 -11.32 9.08 3.38
C LEU A 99 -9.86 8.70 3.09
N GLY A 100 -9.18 8.03 4.01
CA GLY A 100 -7.80 7.57 3.83
C GLY A 100 -7.65 6.65 2.61
N GLU A 101 -8.48 5.60 2.54
CA GLU A 101 -8.51 4.68 1.40
C GLU A 101 -8.80 5.39 0.07
N LEU A 102 -9.78 6.31 0.09
CA LEU A 102 -10.10 7.11 -1.08
C LEU A 102 -8.90 7.95 -1.54
N MET A 103 -8.19 8.61 -0.61
CA MET A 103 -7.02 9.42 -0.96
C MET A 103 -5.87 8.57 -1.50
N VAL A 104 -5.64 7.38 -0.94
CA VAL A 104 -4.64 6.44 -1.47
C VAL A 104 -4.92 6.11 -2.92
N VAL A 105 -6.17 5.74 -3.25
CA VAL A 105 -6.57 5.45 -4.63
C VAL A 105 -6.50 6.70 -5.48
N ALA A 106 -7.02 7.84 -5.01
CA ALA A 106 -7.11 9.06 -5.80
C ALA A 106 -5.73 9.56 -6.24
N HIS A 107 -4.77 9.60 -5.31
CA HIS A 107 -3.37 9.93 -5.63
C HIS A 107 -2.75 8.95 -6.63
N ALA A 108 -3.04 7.66 -6.50
CA ALA A 108 -2.58 6.65 -7.45
C ALA A 108 -3.18 6.85 -8.84
N VAL A 109 -4.45 7.24 -8.92
CA VAL A 109 -5.13 7.52 -10.19
C VAL A 109 -4.57 8.78 -10.83
N VAL A 110 -4.36 9.87 -10.08
CA VAL A 110 -3.72 11.09 -10.60
C VAL A 110 -2.34 10.75 -11.18
N GLY A 111 -1.52 10.01 -10.43
CA GLY A 111 -0.22 9.55 -10.92
C GLY A 111 -0.32 8.69 -12.19
N ALA A 112 -1.28 7.77 -12.24
CA ALA A 112 -1.48 6.92 -13.41
C ALA A 112 -2.02 7.69 -14.62
N GLU A 113 -2.92 8.66 -14.44
CA GLU A 113 -3.42 9.50 -15.54
C GLU A 113 -2.31 10.35 -16.17
N SER A 114 -1.27 10.69 -15.39
CA SER A 114 -0.04 11.32 -15.90
C SER A 114 0.93 10.35 -16.63
N GLY A 115 0.51 9.11 -16.92
CA GLY A 115 1.31 8.12 -17.67
C GLY A 115 2.16 7.19 -16.81
N LYS A 116 2.10 7.27 -15.48
CA LYS A 116 3.00 6.53 -14.58
C LYS A 116 2.44 5.18 -14.16
N THR A 117 3.33 4.25 -13.81
CA THR A 117 2.92 3.00 -13.16
C THR A 117 2.93 3.21 -11.66
N MET A 118 1.75 3.16 -11.05
CA MET A 118 1.53 3.41 -9.63
C MET A 118 1.27 2.08 -8.93
N ARG A 119 2.07 1.76 -7.90
CA ARG A 119 1.79 0.63 -7.01
C ARG A 119 1.04 1.13 -5.79
N VAL A 120 0.03 0.38 -5.38
CA VAL A 120 -0.83 0.75 -4.26
C VAL A 120 -0.88 -0.42 -3.29
N LEU A 121 -0.43 -0.19 -2.06
CA LEU A 121 -0.48 -1.17 -0.98
C LEU A 121 -1.73 -0.95 -0.13
N ILE A 122 -2.75 -1.77 -0.36
CA ILE A 122 -4.04 -1.76 0.37
C ILE A 122 -4.38 -3.22 0.73
N ASP A 123 -4.75 -3.45 1.99
CA ASP A 123 -5.28 -4.74 2.45
C ASP A 123 -6.80 -4.70 2.68
N ASP A 124 -7.41 -3.51 2.76
CA ASP A 124 -8.87 -3.37 2.91
C ASP A 124 -9.63 -3.76 1.61
N GLY A 125 -10.75 -4.46 1.79
CA GLY A 125 -11.56 -4.96 0.69
C GLY A 125 -12.24 -3.88 -0.14
N ARG A 126 -12.74 -2.80 0.49
CA ARG A 126 -13.40 -1.68 -0.18
C ARG A 126 -12.38 -0.84 -0.94
N GLY A 127 -11.26 -0.47 -0.31
CA GLY A 127 -10.16 0.22 -0.96
C GLY A 127 -9.60 -0.56 -2.16
N ALA A 128 -9.40 -1.87 -2.02
CA ALA A 128 -8.92 -2.72 -3.11
C ALA A 128 -9.92 -2.84 -4.27
N GLN A 129 -11.24 -2.92 -3.98
CA GLN A 129 -12.27 -2.91 -5.01
C GLN A 129 -12.27 -1.59 -5.80
N LEU A 130 -12.17 -0.47 -5.11
CA LEU A 130 -12.12 0.85 -5.73
C LEU A 130 -10.89 0.99 -6.64
N ALA A 131 -9.71 0.62 -6.13
CA ALA A 131 -8.48 0.61 -6.91
C ALA A 131 -8.56 -0.31 -8.14
N THR A 132 -9.19 -1.49 -8.00
CA THR A 132 -9.41 -2.43 -9.11
C THR A 132 -10.31 -1.84 -10.19
N ALA A 133 -11.40 -1.16 -9.79
CA ALA A 133 -12.30 -0.50 -10.73
C ALA A 133 -11.58 0.60 -11.55
N GLU A 134 -10.76 1.42 -10.88
CA GLU A 134 -9.97 2.46 -11.54
C GLU A 134 -8.84 1.89 -12.40
N ALA A 135 -8.17 0.81 -11.97
CA ALA A 135 -7.19 0.10 -12.79
C ALA A 135 -7.83 -0.41 -14.10
N GLY A 136 -9.02 -1.01 -14.01
CA GLY A 136 -9.78 -1.46 -15.17
C GLY A 136 -10.20 -0.31 -16.09
N ARG A 137 -10.52 0.88 -15.54
CA ARG A 137 -10.79 2.08 -16.34
C ARG A 137 -9.55 2.55 -17.08
N LEU A 138 -8.40 2.63 -16.41
CA LEU A 138 -7.12 3.02 -17.00
C LEU A 138 -6.69 2.07 -18.11
N ASP A 139 -6.88 0.76 -17.92
CA ASP A 139 -6.62 -0.25 -18.95
C ASP A 139 -7.46 -0.06 -20.20
N ARG A 140 -8.75 0.29 -20.04
CA ARG A 140 -9.62 0.63 -21.19
C ARG A 140 -9.11 1.86 -21.93
N LEU A 141 -8.72 2.92 -21.21
CA LEU A 141 -8.15 4.13 -21.82
C LEU A 141 -6.86 3.83 -22.57
N ARG A 142 -5.97 3.01 -22.01
CA ARG A 142 -4.75 2.54 -22.68
C ARG A 142 -5.05 1.78 -23.97
N ARG A 143 -6.03 0.86 -23.95
CA ARG A 143 -6.46 0.13 -25.17
C ARG A 143 -7.02 1.04 -26.25
N GLN A 144 -7.55 2.21 -25.88
CA GLN A 144 -7.99 3.27 -26.79
C GLN A 144 -6.84 4.19 -27.24
N GLY A 145 -5.59 3.88 -26.91
CA GLY A 145 -4.42 4.68 -27.30
C GLY A 145 -4.20 5.94 -26.46
N LYS A 146 -4.91 6.12 -25.34
CA LYS A 146 -4.66 7.25 -24.43
C LYS A 146 -3.32 7.05 -23.70
N PRO A 147 -2.52 8.12 -23.52
CA PRO A 147 -1.19 8.04 -22.90
C PRO A 147 -1.26 7.95 -21.36
N VAL A 148 -2.10 7.06 -20.82
CA VAL A 148 -2.20 6.82 -19.38
C VAL A 148 -1.37 5.62 -18.96
N GLY A 149 -0.98 5.61 -17.70
CA GLY A 149 -0.23 4.56 -17.04
C GLY A 149 -1.13 3.44 -16.52
N ARG A 150 -0.77 2.86 -15.38
CA ARG A 150 -1.53 1.76 -14.76
C ARG A 150 -1.42 1.78 -13.24
N ILE A 151 -2.37 1.15 -12.59
CA ILE A 151 -2.35 0.87 -11.15
C ILE A 151 -2.05 -0.61 -10.93
N GLU A 152 -1.09 -0.90 -10.06
CA GLU A 152 -0.72 -2.24 -9.61
C GLU A 152 -1.08 -2.37 -8.13
N LEU A 153 -2.06 -3.21 -7.82
CA LEU A 153 -2.40 -3.53 -6.44
C LEU A 153 -1.36 -4.47 -5.83
N VAL A 154 -0.94 -4.13 -4.62
CA VAL A 154 -0.04 -4.91 -3.78
C VAL A 154 -0.75 -5.13 -2.45
N SER A 155 -0.70 -6.35 -1.93
CA SER A 155 -1.17 -6.68 -0.58
C SER A 155 0.00 -7.04 0.33
N THR A 156 -0.24 -7.14 1.63
CA THR A 156 0.76 -7.66 2.59
C THR A 156 1.26 -9.06 2.19
N LEU A 157 0.39 -9.93 1.68
CA LEU A 157 0.79 -11.24 1.16
C LEU A 157 1.73 -11.10 -0.04
N THR A 158 1.44 -10.17 -0.95
CA THR A 158 2.31 -9.89 -2.10
C THR A 158 3.69 -9.40 -1.65
N VAL A 159 3.75 -8.55 -0.61
CA VAL A 159 5.03 -8.09 -0.02
C VAL A 159 5.84 -9.26 0.52
N PHE A 160 5.21 -10.19 1.26
CA PHE A 160 5.90 -11.36 1.79
C PHE A 160 6.37 -12.33 0.71
N GLU A 161 5.57 -12.58 -0.33
CA GLU A 161 5.99 -13.40 -1.47
C GLU A 161 7.21 -12.80 -2.19
N LEU A 162 7.20 -11.48 -2.42
CA LEU A 162 8.33 -10.79 -3.03
C LEU A 162 9.54 -10.78 -2.11
N ALA A 163 9.35 -10.65 -0.79
CA ALA A 163 10.43 -10.71 0.18
C ALA A 163 11.14 -12.07 0.16
N ALA A 164 10.39 -13.17 0.11
CA ALA A 164 10.94 -14.52 -0.04
C ALA A 164 11.72 -14.65 -1.35
N ARG A 165 11.13 -14.23 -2.48
CA ARG A 165 11.79 -14.28 -3.80
C ARG A 165 13.05 -13.45 -3.89
N LYS A 166 13.12 -12.33 -3.16
CA LYS A 166 14.29 -11.44 -3.09
C LYS A 166 15.33 -11.92 -2.07
N GLY A 167 15.10 -13.02 -1.36
CA GLY A 167 15.99 -13.51 -0.31
C GLY A 167 16.06 -12.60 0.92
N LEU A 168 15.06 -11.73 1.12
CA LEU A 168 14.95 -10.85 2.29
C LEU A 168 14.40 -11.59 3.53
N VAL A 169 13.82 -12.77 3.31
CA VAL A 169 13.46 -13.73 4.34
C VAL A 169 14.25 -15.01 4.07
N SER A 170 14.95 -15.53 5.09
CA SER A 170 15.92 -16.61 4.91
C SER A 170 15.28 -17.93 4.49
N ASP A 171 14.14 -18.27 5.08
CA ASP A 171 13.51 -19.58 4.93
C ASP A 171 12.03 -19.58 5.38
N ARG A 172 11.41 -20.75 5.26
CA ARG A 172 10.02 -20.99 5.64
C ARG A 172 9.74 -20.81 7.13
N ALA A 173 10.71 -21.10 8.02
CA ALA A 173 10.54 -20.90 9.45
C ALA A 173 10.54 -19.41 9.78
N ALA A 174 11.50 -18.66 9.24
CA ALA A 174 11.55 -17.21 9.36
C ALA A 174 10.28 -16.53 8.80
N MET A 175 9.77 -17.01 7.66
CA MET A 175 8.50 -16.53 7.10
C MET A 175 7.32 -16.81 8.02
N ARG A 176 7.23 -17.99 8.62
CA ARG A 176 6.16 -18.35 9.56
C ARG A 176 6.20 -17.46 10.80
N ASP A 177 7.38 -17.22 11.36
CA ASP A 177 7.56 -16.38 12.55
C ASP A 177 7.23 -14.91 12.26
N LEU A 178 7.65 -14.41 11.10
CA LEU A 178 7.27 -13.09 10.61
C LEU A 178 5.76 -12.97 10.44
N TYR A 179 5.13 -13.94 9.76
CA TYR A 179 3.69 -13.95 9.52
C TYR A 179 2.89 -14.00 10.82
N ARG A 180 3.32 -14.80 11.80
CA ARG A 180 2.68 -14.87 13.12
C ARG A 180 2.68 -13.51 13.80
N ARG A 181 3.85 -12.86 13.88
CA ARG A 181 3.96 -11.52 14.46
C ARG A 181 3.09 -10.49 13.75
N MET A 182 2.96 -10.60 12.42
CA MET A 182 2.09 -9.72 11.64
C MET A 182 0.62 -9.93 11.99
N ARG A 183 0.20 -11.20 12.11
CA ARG A 183 -1.18 -11.55 12.45
C ARG A 183 -1.56 -11.19 13.88
N ASP A 184 -0.60 -11.17 14.81
CA ASP A 184 -0.83 -10.73 16.20
C ASP A 184 -1.28 -9.24 16.29
N VAL A 185 -1.03 -8.45 15.24
CA VAL A 185 -1.42 -7.04 15.16
C VAL A 185 -2.39 -6.73 14.00
N ASP A 186 -2.74 -7.73 13.18
CA ASP A 186 -3.66 -7.62 12.05
C ASP A 186 -4.52 -8.89 11.90
N ASP A 187 -5.75 -8.77 12.38
CA ASP A 187 -6.75 -9.85 12.34
C ASP A 187 -7.29 -10.12 10.92
N GLY A 188 -7.04 -9.22 9.96
CA GLY A 188 -7.48 -9.34 8.57
C GLY A 188 -6.69 -10.38 7.77
N LEU A 189 -5.53 -10.81 8.26
CA LEU A 189 -4.69 -11.79 7.57
C LEU A 189 -5.26 -13.22 7.70
N PRO A 190 -5.36 -13.96 6.59
CA PRO A 190 -5.83 -15.35 6.62
C PRO A 190 -4.85 -16.24 7.41
N PRO A 191 -5.26 -17.45 7.85
CA PRO A 191 -4.31 -18.44 8.33
C PRO A 191 -3.18 -18.69 7.33
N VAL A 192 -1.93 -18.79 7.81
CA VAL A 192 -0.75 -18.92 6.93
C VAL A 192 -0.85 -20.17 6.04
N GLU A 193 -1.52 -21.22 6.53
CA GLU A 193 -1.79 -22.47 5.83
C GLU A 193 -2.69 -22.28 4.61
N ARG A 194 -3.50 -21.22 4.58
CA ARG A 194 -4.34 -20.85 3.44
C ARG A 194 -3.61 -19.95 2.43
N THR A 195 -2.33 -19.68 2.64
CA THR A 195 -1.49 -18.86 1.76
C THR A 195 -0.46 -19.73 1.02
N ARG A 196 0.18 -19.16 -0.01
CA ARG A 196 1.29 -19.82 -0.72
C ARG A 196 2.65 -19.56 -0.07
N LEU A 197 2.71 -18.81 1.04
CA LEU A 197 3.95 -18.35 1.66
C LEU A 197 4.85 -19.48 2.16
N LEU A 198 4.29 -20.65 2.47
CA LEU A 198 5.05 -21.82 2.94
C LEU A 198 5.19 -22.91 1.87
N SER A 199 4.64 -22.67 0.67
CA SER A 199 4.68 -23.62 -0.45
C SER A 199 6.12 -23.86 -0.91
N LYS A 200 6.49 -25.11 -1.22
CA LYS A 200 7.85 -25.43 -1.70
C LYS A 200 8.24 -24.57 -2.90
N THR A 201 7.31 -24.34 -3.83
CA THR A 201 7.49 -23.54 -5.04
C THR A 201 8.00 -22.11 -4.79
N LEU A 202 7.68 -21.50 -3.65
CA LEU A 202 8.17 -20.15 -3.34
C LEU A 202 9.64 -20.16 -2.88
N TRP A 203 10.11 -21.27 -2.33
CA TRP A 203 11.43 -21.41 -1.69
C TRP A 203 12.41 -22.25 -2.50
N THR A 204 11.95 -22.92 -3.55
CA THR A 204 12.83 -23.51 -4.56
C THR A 204 13.28 -22.38 -5.48
N GLN A 205 14.56 -21.99 -5.40
CA GLN A 205 15.11 -21.05 -6.37
C GLN A 205 14.93 -21.61 -7.79
N PRO A 206 14.62 -20.78 -8.81
CA PRO A 206 14.91 -21.18 -10.17
C PRO A 206 16.41 -21.43 -10.22
N SER A 207 16.81 -22.67 -10.46
CA SER A 207 18.17 -23.01 -10.82
C SER A 207 18.61 -22.05 -11.92
N LEU A 208 19.51 -21.13 -11.58
CA LEU A 208 20.32 -20.42 -12.56
C LEU A 208 21.04 -21.51 -13.35
N GLN A 209 20.51 -21.82 -14.54
CA GLN A 209 21.28 -22.60 -15.50
C GLN A 209 22.46 -21.72 -15.93
N PRO A 210 23.68 -22.29 -16.00
CA PRO A 210 24.89 -21.58 -16.40
C PRO A 210 24.80 -21.08 -17.84
#